data_AF-A0A950HWM8-F1
#
_entry.id   AF-A0A950HWM8-F1
#
_cell.length_a   1.000
_cell.length_b   1.000
_cell.length_c   1.000
_cell.angle_alpha   90.00
_cell.angle_beta   90.00
_cell.angle_gamma   90.00
#
_symmetry.space_group_name_H-M   'P 1'
#
loop_
_entity.id
_entity.type
_entity.pdbx_description
1 polymer ?
#
loop_
_entity_poly.entity_id
_entity_poly.type
_entity_poly.pdbx_seq_one_letter_code
_entity_poly.pdbx_strand_id
1 'polypeptide(L)' 'FAAQDFSYEGWASIFATQWMKLATFVTLIALLYHAWVGIRDIWMDYIKPVGVRLTLQALTIVWLLGCAGYAAQILWRV' A
#
# COMPACT_ATOMS: atom_id res chain seq x y z
N PHE A 1 15.60 -5.06 20.27
CA PHE A 1 14.40 -4.91 19.42
C PHE A 1 13.29 -4.14 20.14
N ALA A 2 13.58 -3.01 20.78
CA ALA A 2 12.57 -2.18 21.41
C ALA A 2 12.96 -0.71 21.20
N ALA A 3 12.00 0.13 20.81
CA ALA A 3 12.20 1.57 20.81
C ALA A 3 12.43 2.02 22.25
N GLN A 4 13.67 2.36 22.61
CA GLN A 4 13.90 3.13 23.82
C GLN A 4 13.49 4.58 23.54
N ASP A 5 12.67 5.13 24.42
CA ASP A 5 12.29 6.55 24.50
C ASP A 5 11.40 7.14 23.39
N PHE A 6 10.54 6.33 22.73
CA PHE A 6 9.59 6.80 21.68
C PHE A 6 10.16 7.86 20.73
N SER A 7 11.46 7.81 20.50
CA SER A 7 12.20 8.80 19.74
C SER A 7 12.11 8.45 18.27
N TYR A 8 12.33 9.44 17.40
CA TYR A 8 12.41 9.18 15.97
C TYR A 8 13.46 8.10 15.64
N GLU A 9 14.62 8.16 16.29
CA GLU A 9 15.70 7.18 16.12
C GLU A 9 15.28 5.78 16.58
N GLY A 10 14.62 5.68 17.74
CA GLY A 10 14.09 4.42 18.25
C GLY A 10 13.06 3.80 17.29
N TRP A 11 12.16 4.60 16.74
CA TRP A 11 11.18 4.14 15.74
C TRP A 11 11.84 3.75 14.42
N ALA A 12 12.73 4.59 13.88
CA ALA A 12 13.43 4.34 12.62
C ALA A 12 14.27 3.06 12.70
N SER A 13 14.90 2.78 13.86
CA SER A 13 15.69 1.57 14.06
C SER A 13 14.89 0.26 13.89
N ILE A 14 13.58 0.27 14.22
CA ILE A 14 12.69 -0.87 14.03
C ILE A 14 12.52 -1.15 12.54
N PHE A 15 12.22 -0.12 11.75
CA PHE A 15 12.01 -0.22 10.30
C PHE A 15 13.30 -0.33 9.50
N ALA A 16 14.46 0.04 10.06
CA ALA A 16 15.76 -0.21 9.44
C ALA A 16 16.10 -1.71 9.38
N THR A 17 15.51 -2.53 10.26
CA THR A 17 15.73 -3.98 10.30
C THR A 17 15.12 -4.68 9.09
N GLN A 18 15.92 -5.44 8.33
CA GLN A 18 15.51 -6.06 7.06
C GLN A 18 14.25 -6.92 7.15
N TRP A 19 14.09 -7.72 8.22
CA TRP A 19 12.89 -8.54 8.41
C TRP A 19 11.64 -7.71 8.65
N MET A 20 11.76 -6.56 9.34
CA MET A 20 10.65 -5.63 9.53
C MET A 20 10.26 -4.96 8.22
N LYS A 21 11.24 -4.59 7.37
CA LYS A 21 10.98 -4.10 6.01
C LYS A 21 10.20 -5.13 5.21
N LEU A 22 10.65 -6.37 5.17
CA LEU A 22 9.95 -7.42 4.43
C LEU A 22 8.53 -7.66 4.96
N ALA A 23 8.36 -7.78 6.27
CA ALA A 23 7.05 -7.99 6.90
C ALA A 23 6.09 -6.84 6.58
N THR A 24 6.54 -5.60 6.76
CA THR A 24 5.74 -4.40 6.46
C THR A 24 5.37 -4.34 4.98
N PHE A 25 6.32 -4.64 4.09
CA PHE A 25 6.07 -4.64 2.66
C PHE A 25 5.04 -5.69 2.24
N VAL A 26 5.14 -6.92 2.76
CA VAL A 26 4.14 -7.98 2.51
C VAL A 26 2.76 -7.57 3.01
N THR A 27 2.65 -6.98 4.21
CA THR A 27 1.39 -6.46 4.74
C THR A 27 0.80 -5.39 3.82
N LEU A 28 1.62 -4.48 3.30
CA LEU A 28 1.17 -3.44 2.36
C LEU A 28 0.68 -4.04 1.05
N ILE A 29 1.38 -5.02 0.48
CA ILE A 29 0.92 -5.72 -0.73
C ILE A 29 -0.42 -6.42 -0.49
N ALA A 30 -0.59 -7.09 0.66
CA ALA A 30 -1.86 -7.72 1.03
C ALA A 30 -3.00 -6.69 1.16
N LEU A 31 -2.73 -5.53 1.77
CA LEU A 31 -3.69 -4.45 1.89
C LEU A 31 -4.08 -3.86 0.52
N LEU A 32 -3.10 -3.61 -0.36
CA LEU A 32 -3.36 -3.10 -1.70
C LEU A 32 -4.16 -4.09 -2.55
N TYR A 33 -3.88 -5.39 -2.40
CA TYR A 33 -4.68 -6.44 -3.02
C TYR A 33 -6.12 -6.46 -2.50
N HIS A 34 -6.32 -6.35 -1.17
CA HIS A 34 -7.65 -6.24 -0.57
C HIS A 34 -8.43 -5.03 -1.10
N ALA A 35 -7.77 -3.87 -1.15
CA ALA A 35 -8.35 -2.63 -1.69
C ALA A 35 -8.73 -2.77 -3.17
N TRP A 36 -7.88 -3.42 -3.98
CA TRP A 36 -8.17 -3.68 -5.40
C TRP A 36 -9.46 -4.49 -5.58
N VAL A 37 -9.58 -5.61 -4.87
CA VAL A 37 -10.75 -6.49 -4.98
C VAL A 37 -12.02 -5.74 -4.54
N GLY A 38 -12.00 -5.09 -3.38
CA GLY A 38 -13.16 -4.36 -2.87
C GLY A 38 -13.61 -3.21 -3.79
N ILE A 39 -12.66 -2.42 -4.30
CA ILE A 39 -12.97 -1.29 -5.20
C ILE A 39 -13.49 -1.79 -6.55
N ARG A 40 -12.94 -2.88 -7.10
CA ARG A 40 -13.44 -3.49 -8.34
C ARG A 40 -14.90 -3.87 -8.18
N ASP A 41 -15.28 -4.51 -7.08
CA ASP A 41 -16.64 -4.95 -6.84
C ASP A 41 -17.59 -3.74 -6.71
N ILE A 42 -17.20 -2.69 -5.97
CA ILE A 42 -17.94 -1.41 -5.89
C ILE A 42 -18.17 -0.80 -7.28
N TRP A 43 -17.14 -0.77 -8.14
CA TRP A 43 -17.29 -0.25 -9.49
C TRP A 43 -18.26 -1.07 -10.34
N MET A 44 -18.25 -2.39 -10.21
CA MET A 44 -19.18 -3.27 -10.93
C MET A 44 -20.63 -3.07 -10.46
N ASP A 45 -20.84 -2.89 -9.16
CA ASP A 45 -22.17 -2.79 -8.57
C ASP A 45 -22.83 -1.43 -8.82
N TYR A 46 -22.09 -0.33 -8.66
CA TYR A 46 -22.66 1.01 -8.65
C TYR A 46 -22.46 1.77 -9.97
N ILE A 47 -21.41 1.50 -10.75
CA ILE A 47 -21.12 2.23 -11.99
C ILE A 47 -21.63 1.46 -13.20
N LYS A 48 -22.76 1.92 -13.76
CA LYS A 48 -23.42 1.29 -14.92
C LYS A 48 -22.76 1.62 -16.27
N PRO A 49 -22.39 2.89 -16.56
CA PRO A 49 -21.77 3.22 -17.84
C PRO A 49 -20.39 2.57 -17.98
N VAL A 50 -20.19 1.79 -19.04
CA VAL A 50 -18.96 0.99 -19.25
C VAL A 50 -17.72 1.88 -19.36
N GLY A 51 -17.80 2.99 -20.10
CA GLY A 51 -16.66 3.89 -20.29
C GLY A 51 -16.15 4.46 -18.95
N VAL A 52 -17.06 4.97 -18.12
CA VAL A 52 -16.72 5.52 -16.80
C VAL A 52 -16.12 4.43 -15.90
N ARG A 53 -16.72 3.24 -15.89
CA ARG A 53 -16.23 2.11 -15.08
C ARG A 53 -14.81 1.70 -15.47
N LEU A 54 -14.52 1.58 -16.76
CA LEU A 54 -13.18 1.21 -17.24
C LEU A 54 -12.15 2.28 -16.89
N THR A 55 -12.48 3.56 -17.04
CA THR A 55 -11.60 4.66 -16.64
C THR A 55 -11.31 4.62 -15.14
N LEU A 56 -12.33 4.42 -14.30
CA LEU A 56 -12.15 4.32 -12.84
C LEU A 56 -11.31 3.11 -12.45
N GLN A 57 -11.50 1.94 -13.09
CA GLN A 57 -10.67 0.77 -12.87
C GLN A 57 -9.20 1.04 -13.24
N ALA A 58 -8.94 1.66 -14.39
CA ALA A 58 -7.59 2.01 -14.82
C ALA A 58 -6.91 2.98 -13.85
N LEU A 59 -7.62 4.05 -13.43
CA LEU A 59 -7.12 4.99 -12.43
C LEU A 59 -6.86 4.31 -11.08
N THR A 60 -7.72 3.38 -10.67
CA THR A 60 -7.53 2.59 -9.44
C THR A 60 -6.24 1.77 -9.51
N ILE A 61 -5.98 1.06 -10.63
CA ILE A 61 -4.73 0.30 -10.81
C ILE A 61 -3.52 1.23 -10.72
N VAL A 62 -3.52 2.32 -11.48
CA VAL A 62 -2.41 3.29 -11.50
C VAL A 62 -2.14 3.84 -10.10
N TRP A 63 -3.20 4.19 -9.36
CA TRP A 63 -3.09 4.67 -7.98
C TRP A 63 -2.47 3.63 -7.05
N LEU A 64 -2.98 2.39 -7.07
CA LEU A 64 -2.47 1.32 -6.21
C LEU A 64 -1.01 0.95 -6.51
N LEU A 65 -0.61 0.95 -7.80
CA LEU A 65 0.78 0.78 -8.20
C LEU A 65 1.67 1.93 -7.72
N GLY A 66 1.18 3.17 -7.81
CA GLY A 66 1.84 4.34 -7.25
C GLY A 66 2.05 4.22 -5.74
N CYS A 67 1.03 3.79 -5.00
CA CYS A 67 1.13 3.52 -3.57
C CYS A 67 2.14 2.40 -3.26
N ALA A 68 2.14 1.30 -4.00
CA ALA A 68 3.10 0.21 -3.83
C ALA A 68 4.54 0.69 -4.03
N GLY A 69 4.80 1.42 -5.12
CA GLY A 69 6.12 1.96 -5.44
C GLY A 69 6.60 2.97 -4.40
N TYR A 70 5.72 3.89 -3.98
CA TYR A 70 6.04 4.88 -2.97
C TYR A 70 6.32 4.24 -1.60
N ALA A 71 5.54 3.22 -1.22
CA ALA A 71 5.76 2.51 0.03
C ALA A 71 7.08 1.74 0.03
N ALA A 72 7.43 1.07 -1.08
CA ALA A 72 8.74 0.44 -1.24
C ALA A 72 9.87 1.47 -1.12
N GLN A 73 9.72 2.63 -1.77
CA GLN A 73 10.71 3.71 -1.71
C GLN A 73 10.91 4.24 -0.28
N ILE A 74 9.84 4.49 0.49
CA ILE A 74 9.96 4.94 1.88
C ILE A 74 10.70 3.89 2.71
N LEU A 75 10.28 2.63 2.60
CA LEU A 75 10.79 1.55 3.44
C LEU A 75 12.27 1.26 3.20
N TRP A 76 12.76 1.43 1.96
CA TRP A 76 14.17 1.26 1.62
C TRP A 76 15.04 2.51 1.85
N ARG A 77 14.43 3.66 2.17
CA ARG A 77 15.14 4.90 2.52
C ARG A 77 15.34 5.09 4.03
N VAL A 78 14.60 4.34 4.84
CA VAL A 78 14.80 4.24 6.31
C VAL A 78 16.00 3.36 6.60
#